data_AF-A0A2G9T622-F1
#
_entry.id   AF-A0A2G9T622-F1
#
_cell.length_a   1.000
_cell.length_b   1.000
_cell.length_c   1.000
_cell.angle_alpha   90.00
_cell.angle_beta   90.00
_cell.angle_gamma   90.00
#
_symmetry.space_group_name_H-M   'P 1'
#
loop_
_entity.id
_entity.type
_entity.pdbx_description
1 polymer ?
#
loop_
_entity_poly.entity_id
_entity_poly.type
_entity_poly.pdbx_seq_one_letter_code
_entity_poly.pdbx_strand_id
1 'polypeptide(L)' 'MCNRDTKKIYGQVNHYPGAFHIGRKDRLWMHIEKQQRRFGEKVYGIMPKTYLLPKDYEQMREYLAASPSNHVIIKP' A
#
# COMPACT_ATOMS: atom_id res chain seq x y z
N MET A 1 -35.16 29.79 -6.65
CA MET A 1 -33.81 30.23 -7.07
C MET A 1 -32.96 30.33 -5.82
N CYS A 2 -32.08 29.37 -5.58
CA CYS A 2 -31.18 29.40 -4.41
C CYS A 2 -29.84 30.02 -4.86
N ASN A 3 -29.45 31.11 -4.21
CA ASN A 3 -28.29 31.94 -4.57
C ASN A 3 -26.97 31.22 -4.30
N ARG A 4 -26.03 31.45 -5.22
CA ARG A 4 -24.62 31.10 -5.15
C ARG A 4 -23.93 32.08 -4.20
N ASP A 5 -23.56 31.65 -3.00
CA ASP A 5 -22.69 32.43 -2.12
C ASP A 5 -21.41 31.63 -1.75
N THR A 6 -20.35 31.97 -2.47
CA THR A 6 -18.91 31.93 -2.15
C THR A 6 -18.40 30.89 -1.13
N LYS A 7 -17.80 29.82 -1.68
CA LYS A 7 -16.95 28.85 -0.96
C LYS A 7 -15.72 29.57 -0.37
N LYS A 8 -15.63 29.63 0.95
CA LYS A 8 -14.53 30.25 1.72
C LYS A 8 -13.21 29.52 1.42
N ILE A 9 -12.23 30.22 0.83
CA ILE A 9 -10.97 29.66 0.32
C ILE A 9 -9.80 29.89 1.29
N TYR A 10 -9.95 29.70 2.60
CA TYR A 10 -8.83 29.91 3.54
C TYR A 10 -8.86 28.91 4.68
N GLY A 11 -8.35 27.72 4.40
CA GLY A 11 -7.90 26.77 5.40
C GLY A 11 -6.79 25.97 4.76
N GLN A 12 -5.55 26.16 5.20
CA GLN A 12 -4.43 25.31 4.77
C GLN A 12 -4.75 23.89 5.24
N VAL A 13 -5.07 23.00 4.29
CA VAL A 13 -5.37 21.61 4.60
C VAL A 13 -4.06 20.83 4.49
N ASN A 14 -3.62 20.21 5.59
CA ASN A 14 -2.36 19.46 5.65
C ASN A 14 -2.47 18.03 5.08
N HIS A 15 -3.62 17.69 4.50
CA HIS A 15 -3.88 16.37 3.94
C HIS A 15 -4.16 16.46 2.46
N TYR A 16 -3.37 15.72 1.68
CA TYR A 16 -3.65 15.53 0.27
C TYR A 16 -4.79 14.50 0.09
N PRO A 17 -5.81 14.79 -0.74
CA PRO A 17 -6.78 13.78 -1.12
C PRO A 17 -6.04 12.63 -1.82
N GLY A 18 -6.34 11.38 -1.45
CA GLY A 18 -5.66 10.21 -2.01
C GLY A 18 -4.31 9.84 -1.36
N ALA A 19 -3.83 10.60 -0.37
CA ALA A 19 -2.58 10.26 0.35
C ALA A 19 -2.57 8.84 0.95
N PHE A 20 -3.75 8.28 1.22
CA PHE A 20 -3.91 6.90 1.71
C PHE A 20 -3.36 5.82 0.75
N HIS A 21 -3.17 6.13 -0.55
CA HIS A 21 -2.53 5.20 -1.49
C HIS A 21 -1.07 4.89 -1.10
N ILE A 22 -0.40 5.84 -0.45
CA ILE A 22 0.97 5.72 0.06
C ILE A 22 0.96 5.48 1.57
N GLY A 23 0.06 6.13 2.31
CA GLY A 23 -0.01 6.04 3.77
C GLY A 23 -0.51 4.70 4.31
N ARG A 24 -1.28 3.94 3.53
CA ARG A 24 -1.70 2.60 3.92
C ARG A 24 -0.77 1.53 3.33
N LYS A 25 -0.32 0.61 4.16
CA LYS A 25 0.67 -0.43 3.79
C LYS A 25 0.17 -1.37 2.69
N ASP A 26 -1.09 -1.76 2.75
CA ASP A 26 -1.74 -2.62 1.75
C ASP A 26 -1.74 -1.94 0.37
N ARG A 27 -2.18 -0.69 0.33
CA ARG A 27 -2.21 0.12 -0.90
C ARG A 27 -0.79 0.38 -1.40
N LEU A 28 0.12 0.76 -0.52
CA LEU A 28 1.51 1.01 -0.86
C LEU A 28 2.14 -0.22 -1.54
N TRP A 29 1.98 -1.40 -0.93
CA TRP A 29 2.48 -2.66 -1.49
C TRP A 29 1.91 -2.94 -2.87
N MET A 30 0.60 -2.78 -3.09
CA MET A 30 -0.01 -3.00 -4.41
C MET A 30 0.58 -2.08 -5.50
N HIS A 31 0.87 -0.82 -5.18
CA HIS A 31 1.50 0.09 -6.15
C HIS A 31 2.96 -0.30 -6.41
N ILE A 32 3.72 -0.62 -5.35
CA ILE A 32 5.12 -1.05 -5.49
C ILE A 32 5.21 -2.33 -6.30
N GLU A 33 4.42 -3.35 -5.97
CA GLU A 33 4.40 -4.63 -6.70
C GLU A 33 4.06 -4.41 -8.18
N LYS A 34 3.10 -3.53 -8.48
CA LYS A 34 2.76 -3.17 -9.87
C LYS A 34 3.95 -2.55 -10.60
N GLN A 35 4.73 -1.70 -9.93
CA GLN A 35 5.92 -1.08 -10.54
C GLN A 35 7.11 -2.03 -10.62
N GLN A 36 7.30 -2.92 -9.64
CA GLN A 36 8.30 -4.00 -9.70
C GLN A 36 8.07 -4.88 -10.92
N ARG A 37 6.81 -5.23 -11.24
CA ARG A 37 6.48 -6.00 -12.46
C ARG A 37 6.80 -5.25 -13.77
N ARG A 38 6.81 -3.91 -13.75
CA ARG A 38 7.04 -3.08 -14.95
C ARG A 38 8.51 -2.72 -15.15
N PHE A 39 9.20 -2.41 -14.06
CA PHE A 39 10.53 -1.79 -14.07
C PHE A 39 11.59 -2.64 -13.34
N GLY A 40 11.18 -3.76 -12.76
CA GLY A 40 12.04 -4.68 -12.03
C GLY A 40 12.27 -4.28 -10.56
N GLU A 41 12.78 -5.24 -9.80
CA GLU A 41 13.07 -5.08 -8.38
C GLU A 41 14.29 -4.21 -8.10
N LYS A 42 15.22 -4.06 -9.06
CA LYS A 42 16.39 -3.17 -8.88
C LYS A 42 15.99 -1.72 -8.60
N VAL A 43 14.88 -1.27 -9.18
CA VAL A 43 14.38 0.11 -9.03
C VAL A 43 13.30 0.20 -7.97
N TYR A 44 12.42 -0.81 -7.87
CA TYR A 44 11.26 -0.79 -6.97
C TYR A 44 11.35 -1.79 -5.80
N GLY A 45 12.53 -2.33 -5.50
CA GLY A 45 12.82 -3.21 -4.36
C GLY A 45 12.95 -2.47 -3.02
N ILE A 46 12.21 -1.37 -2.86
CA ILE A 46 12.27 -0.48 -1.68
C ILE A 46 11.46 -1.00 -0.48
N MET A 47 10.66 -2.04 -0.69
CA MET A 47 9.79 -2.65 0.33
C MET A 47 9.93 -4.17 0.27
N PRO A 48 9.99 -4.86 1.43
CA PRO A 48 10.02 -6.32 1.45
C PRO A 48 8.74 -6.91 0.87
N LYS A 49 8.82 -8.15 0.37
CA LYS A 49 7.66 -8.92 -0.09
C LYS A 49 6.60 -8.92 0.99
N THR A 50 5.40 -8.46 0.63
CA THR A 50 4.26 -8.36 1.55
C THR A 50 3.11 -9.21 1.00
N TYR A 51 2.39 -9.88 1.90
CA TYR A 51 1.22 -10.70 1.58
C TYR A 51 -0.04 -9.95 2.01
N LEU A 52 -1.03 -9.83 1.12
CA LEU A 52 -2.31 -9.18 1.42
C LEU A 52 -3.32 -10.22 1.88
N LEU A 53 -3.65 -10.23 3.17
CA LEU A 53 -4.63 -11.17 3.71
C LEU A 53 -6.07 -10.65 3.50
N PRO A 54 -7.05 -11.52 3.23
CA PRO A 54 -6.95 -12.99 3.18
C PRO A 54 -6.43 -13.56 1.85
N LYS A 55 -6.31 -12.72 0.81
CA LYS A 55 -6.02 -13.13 -0.57
C LYS A 55 -4.75 -13.98 -0.72
N ASP A 56 -3.67 -13.58 -0.08
CA ASP A 56 -2.35 -14.21 -0.22
C ASP A 56 -2.01 -15.15 0.94
N TYR A 57 -3.01 -15.62 1.69
CA TYR A 57 -2.82 -16.46 2.86
C TYR A 57 -2.09 -17.77 2.52
N GLU A 58 -2.51 -18.45 1.46
CA GLU A 58 -1.88 -19.72 1.03
C GLU A 58 -0.41 -19.54 0.65
N GLN A 59 -0.09 -18.47 -0.09
CA GLN A 59 1.29 -18.15 -0.49
C GLN A 59 2.17 -17.83 0.74
N MET A 60 1.61 -17.13 1.73
CA MET A 60 2.31 -16.85 2.99
C MET A 60 2.57 -18.15 3.77
N ARG A 61 1.59 -19.06 3.81
CA ARG A 61 1.69 -20.37 4.48
C ARG A 61 2.75 -21.25 3.82
N GLU A 62 2.76 -21.31 2.50
CA GLU A 62 3.78 -22.03 1.73
C GLU A 62 5.19 -21.49 1.99
N TYR A 63 5.35 -20.16 2.02
CA TYR A 63 6.63 -19.53 2.34
C TYR A 63 7.12 -19.91 3.74
N LEU A 64 6.25 -19.87 4.75
CA LEU A 64 6.61 -20.28 6.11
C LEU A 64 6.96 -21.77 6.21
N ALA A 65 6.27 -22.64 5.46
CA ALA A 65 6.53 -24.07 5.47
C ALA A 65 7.83 -24.46 4.74
N ALA A 66 8.31 -23.64 3.81
CA ALA A 66 9.48 -23.94 2.98
C ALA A 66 10.80 -24.01 3.76
N SER A 67 10.93 -23.28 4.87
CA SER A 67 12.10 -23.33 5.74
C SER A 67 11.76 -22.89 7.17
N PRO A 68 12.29 -23.56 8.22
CA PRO A 68 12.17 -23.09 9.60
C PRO A 68 12.76 -21.70 9.86
N SER A 69 13.65 -21.22 8.99
CA SER A 69 14.25 -19.88 9.07
C SER A 69 13.37 -18.77 8.49
N ASN A 70 12.26 -19.12 7.82
CA ASN A 70 11.37 -18.14 7.22
C ASN A 70 10.46 -17.55 8.30
N HIS A 71 10.38 -16.23 8.34
CA HIS A 71 9.60 -15.50 9.32
C HIS A 71 8.80 -14.41 8.62
N VAL A 72 7.58 -14.16 9.13
CA VAL A 72 6.72 -13.07 8.66
C VAL A 72 6.31 -12.20 9.83
N ILE A 73 6.09 -10.91 9.55
CA ILE A 73 5.61 -9.96 10.55
C ILE A 73 4.20 -9.56 10.18
N ILE A 74 3.23 -9.90 11.02
CA ILE A 74 1.82 -9.53 10.82
C ILE A 74 1.63 -8.08 11.27
N LYS A 75 0.97 -7.29 10.42
CA LYS A 75 0.60 -5.90 10.71
C LYS A 75 -0.90 -5.70 10.41
N PRO A 76 -1.58 -4.85 11.19
CA PRO A 76 -2.94 -4.43 10.89
C PRO A 76 -2.98 -3.51 9.66
#